data_AF-A0A2E6W6C3-F1
#
_entry.id   AF-A0A2E6W6C3-F1
#
_cell.length_a   1.000
_cell.length_b   1.000
_cell.length_c   1.000
_cell.angle_alpha   90.00
_cell.angle_beta   90.00
_cell.angle_gamma   90.00
#
_symmetry.space_group_name_H-M   'P 1'
#
loop_
_entity.id
_entity.type
_entity.pdbx_description
1 polymer ?
#
loop_
_entity_poly.entity_id
_entity_poly.type
_entity_poly.pdbx_seq_one_letter_code
_entity_poly.pdbx_strand_id
1 'polypeptide(L)'
;MNKVVIGGTLSALMTAFIEDCPVLFTEPICPKRFDYFEKDTKLSFLKIPYDKQSLLTFGKKRSVGIQKMFLWERLLFLLSLRGLVPLSNLCTSMRHVDNRVICYNEYSKILELSFDKCLYFGDRNTSGFVTKTKLDTDTFLCYDYIAFNKGGKHEIDFINTNDDFVNKIWFYSSDRIDGNTPVRDACAVSKLTSEQLDDFDFSETMARFKTLKVMKDHGMKGPQNGYTPKGTPRHYNFRTTSIRREIRGLENHLRPSTDSIEIKEESEEALHRSLKGSVKPYSRILGFLDENAS
;
A
#
# COMPACT_ATOMS: atom_id res chain seq x y z
N MET A 1 -13.20 19.64 -19.38
CA MET A 1 -12.65 18.27 -19.34
C MET A 1 -13.73 17.38 -18.78
N ASN A 2 -14.11 16.27 -19.41
CA ASN A 2 -15.35 15.61 -18.99
C ASN A 2 -15.21 14.92 -17.62
N LYS A 3 -14.06 14.29 -17.35
CA LYS A 3 -13.78 13.59 -16.09
C LYS A 3 -12.40 13.91 -15.55
N VAL A 4 -12.26 13.90 -14.22
CA VAL A 4 -10.98 13.95 -13.50
C VAL A 4 -11.03 12.94 -12.36
N VAL A 5 -9.91 12.27 -12.09
CA VAL A 5 -9.74 11.38 -10.93
C VAL A 5 -8.91 12.10 -9.86
N ILE A 6 -9.35 12.04 -8.61
CA ILE A 6 -8.62 12.57 -7.45
C ILE A 6 -8.24 11.42 -6.53
N GLY A 7 -6.93 11.20 -6.35
CA GLY A 7 -6.38 10.20 -5.47
C GLY A 7 -5.14 9.50 -6.03
N GLY A 8 -4.21 9.13 -5.15
CA GLY A 8 -2.92 8.51 -5.51
C GLY A 8 -2.88 6.98 -5.37
N THR A 9 -4.01 6.32 -5.09
CA THR A 9 -4.10 4.88 -4.85
C THR A 9 -4.06 4.06 -6.14
N LEU A 10 -3.84 2.74 -6.03
CA LEU A 10 -3.92 1.84 -7.18
C LEU A 10 -5.30 1.86 -7.85
N SER A 11 -6.40 1.82 -7.09
CA SER A 11 -7.75 1.94 -7.66
C SER A 11 -7.96 3.25 -8.42
N ALA A 12 -7.41 4.36 -7.93
CA ALA A 12 -7.47 5.65 -8.61
C ALA A 12 -6.74 5.60 -9.97
N LEU A 13 -5.52 5.06 -10.00
CA LEU A 13 -4.75 4.91 -11.24
C LEU A 13 -5.42 3.93 -12.22
N MET A 14 -5.97 2.82 -11.73
CA MET A 14 -6.73 1.87 -12.56
C MET A 14 -7.94 2.56 -13.20
N THR A 15 -8.68 3.37 -12.43
CA THR A 15 -9.85 4.10 -12.91
C THR A 15 -9.46 5.17 -13.94
N ALA A 16 -8.41 5.95 -13.67
CA ALA A 16 -7.90 6.94 -14.61
C ALA A 16 -7.44 6.31 -15.93
N PHE A 17 -6.82 5.13 -15.87
CA PHE A 17 -6.44 4.35 -17.04
C PHE A 17 -7.66 3.81 -17.80
N ILE A 18 -8.68 3.31 -17.09
CA ILE A 18 -9.90 2.77 -17.70
C ILE A 18 -10.69 3.86 -18.42
N GLU A 19 -10.83 5.02 -17.79
CA GLU A 19 -11.59 6.18 -18.25
C GLU A 19 -10.80 7.11 -19.18
N ASP A 20 -9.51 6.83 -19.42
CA ASP A 20 -8.56 7.65 -20.21
C ASP A 20 -8.63 9.15 -19.83
N CYS A 21 -8.60 9.44 -18.53
CA CYS A 21 -8.72 10.79 -17.99
C CYS A 21 -7.59 11.12 -17.02
N PRO A 22 -7.35 12.42 -16.72
CA PRO A 22 -6.28 12.79 -15.81
C PRO A 22 -6.53 12.32 -14.38
N VAL A 23 -5.44 12.06 -13.68
CA VAL A 23 -5.41 11.80 -12.25
C VAL A 23 -4.56 12.86 -11.55
N LEU A 24 -5.11 13.42 -10.47
CA LEU A 24 -4.42 14.35 -9.59
C LEU A 24 -4.35 13.78 -8.17
N PHE A 25 -3.22 13.98 -7.52
CA PHE A 25 -2.99 13.63 -6.13
C PHE A 25 -1.93 14.58 -5.55
N THR A 26 -1.94 14.78 -4.24
CA THR A 26 -0.88 15.52 -3.56
C THR A 26 0.25 14.58 -3.13
N GLU A 27 -0.10 13.34 -2.78
CA GLU A 27 0.87 12.33 -2.39
C GLU A 27 0.54 11.00 -3.09
N PRO A 28 1.51 10.34 -3.75
CA PRO A 28 1.29 9.00 -4.26
C PRO A 28 1.04 8.02 -3.10
N ILE A 29 -0.04 7.25 -3.18
CA ILE A 29 -0.40 6.25 -2.16
C ILE A 29 -0.09 4.87 -2.74
N CYS A 30 1.18 4.49 -2.68
CA CYS A 30 1.65 3.22 -3.22
C CYS A 30 1.12 2.02 -2.42
N PRO A 31 0.81 0.88 -3.09
CA PRO A 31 0.58 -0.38 -2.41
C PRO A 31 1.78 -0.76 -1.52
N LYS A 32 1.52 -1.45 -0.41
CA LYS A 32 2.59 -1.97 0.43
C LYS A 32 3.28 -3.12 -0.30
N ARG A 33 4.55 -3.37 0.02
CA ARG A 33 5.35 -4.44 -0.61
C ARG A 33 4.79 -5.85 -0.39
N PHE A 34 3.93 -6.00 0.61
CA PHE A 34 3.24 -7.24 0.94
C PHE A 34 1.77 -7.24 0.48
N ASP A 35 1.36 -6.25 -0.30
CA ASP A 35 0.06 -6.24 -0.96
C ASP A 35 0.17 -6.99 -2.29
N TYR A 36 -0.52 -8.12 -2.36
CA TYR A 36 -0.54 -8.99 -3.54
C TYR A 36 -1.95 -9.09 -4.12
N PHE A 37 -2.04 -9.26 -5.43
CA PHE A 37 -3.28 -9.71 -6.06
C PHE A 37 -3.60 -11.17 -5.70
N GLU A 38 -4.81 -11.59 -6.05
CA GLU A 38 -5.17 -13.01 -6.08
C GLU A 38 -4.23 -13.79 -7.00
N LYS A 39 -3.99 -15.06 -6.65
CA LYS A 39 -3.00 -15.94 -7.30
C LYS A 39 -3.17 -16.06 -8.82
N ASP A 40 -4.38 -15.94 -9.35
CA ASP A 40 -4.68 -16.15 -10.77
C ASP A 40 -4.86 -14.84 -11.55
N THR A 41 -4.61 -13.69 -10.92
CA THR A 41 -4.66 -12.37 -11.58
C THR A 41 -3.52 -12.24 -12.60
N LYS A 42 -3.89 -12.18 -13.89
CA LYS A 42 -2.94 -12.02 -15.00
C LYS A 42 -2.88 -10.56 -15.44
N LEU A 43 -1.66 -10.02 -15.58
CA LEU A 43 -1.38 -8.65 -16.02
C LEU A 43 -0.45 -8.60 -17.25
N SER A 44 -0.31 -9.73 -17.95
CA SER A 44 0.56 -9.85 -19.14
C SER A 44 0.22 -8.86 -20.25
N PHE A 45 -1.04 -8.41 -20.33
CA PHE A 45 -1.48 -7.39 -21.29
C PHE A 45 -0.85 -6.01 -21.05
N LEU A 46 -0.31 -5.75 -19.85
CA LEU A 46 0.48 -4.56 -19.51
C LEU A 46 1.99 -4.87 -19.46
N LYS A 47 2.41 -6.01 -20.02
CA LYS A 47 3.81 -6.45 -20.01
C LYS A 47 4.40 -6.51 -18.60
N ILE A 48 3.56 -6.91 -17.64
CA ILE A 48 4.00 -7.25 -16.29
C ILE A 48 4.19 -8.77 -16.27
N PRO A 49 5.41 -9.27 -16.00
CA PRO A 49 5.66 -10.70 -15.95
C PRO A 49 4.80 -11.32 -14.86
N TYR A 50 4.21 -12.46 -15.19
CA TYR A 50 3.43 -13.21 -14.24
C TYR A 50 4.36 -14.03 -13.37
N ASP A 51 4.35 -13.77 -12.08
CA ASP A 51 5.10 -14.53 -11.09
C ASP A 51 4.15 -15.01 -9.98
N LYS A 52 4.02 -16.34 -9.85
CA LYS A 52 3.30 -16.94 -8.72
C LYS A 52 4.26 -16.98 -7.54
N GLN A 53 3.91 -16.26 -6.49
CA GLN A 53 4.70 -16.27 -5.26
C GLN A 53 4.06 -17.17 -4.21
N SER A 54 4.89 -17.94 -3.52
CA SER A 54 4.49 -18.79 -2.41
C SER A 54 5.09 -18.23 -1.14
N LEU A 55 4.24 -17.67 -0.29
CA LEU A 55 4.63 -17.19 1.04
C LEU A 55 4.69 -18.38 2.00
N LEU A 56 5.79 -18.53 2.72
CA LEU A 56 5.93 -19.51 3.78
C LEU A 56 5.29 -18.99 5.07
N THR A 57 4.33 -19.74 5.59
CA THR A 57 3.71 -19.50 6.91
C THR A 57 3.99 -20.69 7.82
N PHE A 58 3.67 -20.56 9.11
CA PHE A 58 3.65 -21.73 9.99
C PHE A 58 2.54 -22.69 9.56
N GLY A 59 2.94 -23.90 9.15
CA GLY A 59 2.04 -25.01 8.84
C GLY A 59 1.52 -25.10 7.40
N LYS A 60 1.59 -24.04 6.57
CA LYS A 60 1.12 -24.07 5.18
C LYS A 60 1.92 -23.11 4.28
N LYS A 61 1.91 -23.38 2.97
CA LYS A 61 2.32 -22.40 1.94
C LYS A 61 1.09 -21.62 1.50
N ARG A 62 1.17 -20.29 1.49
CA ARG A 62 0.12 -19.40 0.98
C ARG A 62 0.51 -18.93 -0.42
N SER A 63 -0.26 -19.32 -1.43
CA SER A 63 -0.07 -18.82 -2.80
C SER A 63 -0.70 -17.43 -2.95
N VAL A 64 0.07 -16.49 -3.48
CA VAL A 64 -0.36 -15.13 -3.81
C VAL A 64 0.00 -14.81 -5.25
N GLY A 65 -0.65 -13.79 -5.80
CA GLY A 65 -0.38 -13.31 -7.16
C GLY A 65 0.79 -12.34 -7.20
N ILE A 66 0.80 -11.50 -8.24
CA ILE A 66 1.80 -10.46 -8.44
C ILE A 66 1.63 -9.38 -7.35
N GLN A 67 2.74 -8.76 -6.93
CA GLN A 67 2.69 -7.58 -6.05
C GLN A 67 1.94 -6.43 -6.73
N LYS A 68 1.06 -5.79 -5.97
CA LYS A 68 0.23 -4.67 -6.46
C LYS A 68 1.08 -3.47 -6.88
N MET A 69 2.26 -3.30 -6.26
CA MET A 69 3.22 -2.25 -6.60
C MET A 69 3.59 -2.24 -8.09
N PHE A 70 3.84 -3.40 -8.70
CA PHE A 70 4.21 -3.48 -10.11
C PHE A 70 3.13 -2.93 -11.04
N LEU A 71 1.85 -3.15 -10.71
CA LEU A 71 0.75 -2.57 -11.48
C LEU A 71 0.68 -1.06 -11.27
N TRP A 72 0.80 -0.60 -10.03
CA TRP A 72 0.78 0.81 -9.70
C TRP A 72 1.85 1.59 -10.46
N GLU A 73 3.10 1.13 -10.41
CA GLU A 73 4.23 1.74 -11.14
C GLU A 73 4.00 1.74 -12.65
N ARG A 74 3.54 0.61 -13.21
CA ARG A 74 3.25 0.48 -14.63
C ARG A 74 2.17 1.45 -15.08
N LEU A 75 1.07 1.57 -14.33
CA LEU A 75 -0.03 2.48 -14.67
C LEU A 75 0.41 3.94 -14.54
N LEU A 76 1.10 4.29 -13.46
CA LEU A 76 1.60 5.66 -13.28
C LEU A 76 2.54 6.06 -14.43
N PHE A 77 3.46 5.17 -14.83
CA PHE A 77 4.35 5.40 -15.97
C PHE A 77 3.57 5.63 -17.27
N LEU A 78 2.63 4.73 -17.59
CA LEU A 78 1.85 4.82 -18.83
C LEU A 78 0.96 6.07 -18.88
N LEU A 79 0.29 6.41 -17.77
CA LEU A 79 -0.50 7.62 -17.64
C LEU A 79 0.37 8.87 -17.78
N SER A 80 1.56 8.88 -17.17
CA SER A 80 2.52 9.98 -17.27
C SER A 80 2.97 10.20 -18.71
N LEU A 81 3.29 9.13 -19.46
CA LEU A 81 3.67 9.23 -20.88
C LEU A 81 2.56 9.81 -21.78
N ARG A 82 1.29 9.65 -21.39
CA ARG A 82 0.16 10.27 -22.08
C ARG A 82 -0.14 11.69 -21.60
N GLY A 83 0.59 12.21 -20.61
CA GLY A 83 0.29 13.51 -19.99
C GLY A 83 -0.96 13.50 -19.11
N LEU A 84 -1.43 12.33 -18.66
CA LEU A 84 -2.59 12.18 -17.79
C LEU A 84 -2.25 12.26 -16.30
N VAL A 85 -1.00 12.55 -15.96
CA VAL A 85 -0.53 12.83 -14.60
C VAL A 85 0.11 14.22 -14.58
N PRO A 86 -0.67 15.30 -14.79
CA PRO A 86 -0.13 16.61 -15.14
C PRO A 86 0.71 17.25 -14.03
N LEU A 87 0.46 16.91 -12.77
CA LEU A 87 1.14 17.49 -11.62
C LEU A 87 2.15 16.56 -10.95
N SER A 88 2.09 15.25 -11.23
CA SER A 88 2.90 14.24 -10.55
C SER A 88 2.90 14.47 -9.02
N ASN A 89 4.06 14.77 -8.43
CA ASN A 89 4.27 15.06 -7.02
C ASN A 89 4.52 16.55 -6.71
N LEU A 90 4.22 17.46 -7.64
CA LEU A 90 4.44 18.91 -7.46
C LEU A 90 3.29 19.59 -6.69
N CYS A 91 2.16 18.90 -6.53
CA CYS A 91 0.99 19.44 -5.84
C CYS A 91 1.09 19.14 -4.34
N THR A 92 1.04 20.17 -3.50
CA THR A 92 1.06 20.02 -2.05
C THR A 92 -0.34 20.03 -1.45
N SER A 93 -1.29 20.71 -2.10
CA SER A 93 -2.68 20.76 -1.68
C SER A 93 -3.63 21.00 -2.85
N MET A 94 -4.85 20.47 -2.74
CA MET A 94 -5.93 20.71 -3.71
C MET A 94 -7.19 21.21 -3.03
N ARG A 95 -7.92 22.08 -3.73
CA ARG A 95 -9.20 22.60 -3.29
C ARG A 95 -10.23 22.47 -4.39
N HIS A 96 -11.40 21.98 -4.01
CA HIS A 96 -12.58 22.02 -4.84
C HIS A 96 -13.36 23.32 -4.60
N VAL A 97 -13.70 24.02 -5.69
CA VAL A 97 -14.55 25.21 -5.68
C VAL A 97 -15.48 25.13 -6.91
N ASP A 98 -16.79 25.13 -6.67
CA ASP A 98 -17.83 24.98 -7.71
C ASP A 98 -17.69 23.67 -8.50
N ASN A 99 -17.19 23.74 -9.74
CA ASN A 99 -16.85 22.60 -10.62
C ASN A 99 -15.40 22.69 -11.09
N ARG A 100 -14.54 23.24 -10.23
CA ARG A 100 -13.11 23.41 -10.48
C ARG A 100 -12.27 22.75 -9.41
N VAL A 101 -11.18 22.14 -9.85
CA VAL A 101 -10.07 21.76 -8.96
C VAL A 101 -8.99 22.80 -9.10
N ILE A 102 -8.60 23.39 -7.97
CA ILE A 102 -7.49 24.32 -7.86
C ILE A 102 -6.37 23.60 -7.11
N CYS A 103 -5.21 23.50 -7.76
CA CYS A 103 -4.04 22.84 -7.22
C CYS A 103 -2.98 23.87 -6.86
N TYR A 104 -2.33 23.66 -5.72
CA TYR A 104 -1.30 24.54 -5.20
C TYR A 104 -0.02 23.76 -4.94
N ASN A 105 1.12 24.45 -5.05
CA ASN A 105 2.36 24.07 -4.38
C ASN A 105 2.57 24.98 -3.16
N GLU A 106 3.75 24.94 -2.53
CA GLU A 106 4.06 25.76 -1.35
C GLU A 106 3.97 27.28 -1.58
N TYR A 107 4.14 27.73 -2.82
CA TYR A 107 4.33 29.14 -3.15
C TYR A 107 3.19 29.75 -3.97
N SER A 108 2.49 28.95 -4.77
CA SER A 108 1.53 29.46 -5.76
C SER A 108 0.49 28.42 -6.20
N LYS A 109 -0.55 28.94 -6.84
CA LYS A 109 -1.49 28.15 -7.65
C LYS A 109 -0.74 27.64 -8.89
N ILE A 110 -0.70 26.33 -9.08
CA ILE A 110 0.01 25.67 -10.19
C ILE A 110 -0.92 25.17 -11.29
N LEU A 111 -2.19 24.90 -10.97
CA LEU A 111 -3.19 24.45 -11.93
C LEU A 111 -4.59 24.83 -11.47
N GLU A 112 -5.43 25.20 -12.42
CA GLU A 112 -6.87 25.35 -12.25
C GLU A 112 -7.54 24.67 -13.44
N LEU A 113 -8.42 23.71 -13.19
CA LEU A 113 -9.14 22.99 -14.23
C LEU A 113 -10.61 22.84 -13.88
N SER A 114 -11.47 22.97 -14.89
CA SER A 114 -12.91 22.70 -14.79
C SER A 114 -13.22 21.28 -15.25
N PHE A 115 -14.14 20.64 -14.53
CA PHE A 115 -14.59 19.29 -14.83
C PHE A 115 -16.12 19.17 -14.80
N ASP A 116 -16.66 18.22 -15.56
CA ASP A 116 -18.08 17.87 -15.46
C ASP A 116 -18.30 16.85 -14.35
N LYS A 117 -17.38 15.89 -14.20
CA LYS A 117 -17.42 14.85 -13.18
C LYS A 117 -16.05 14.59 -12.52
N CYS A 118 -16.04 14.49 -11.20
CA CYS A 118 -14.87 14.15 -10.39
C CYS A 118 -15.06 12.77 -9.76
N LEU A 119 -14.14 11.83 -10.05
CA LEU A 119 -14.10 10.50 -9.44
C LEU A 119 -13.11 10.55 -8.25
N TYR A 120 -13.64 10.60 -7.03
CA TYR A 120 -12.88 10.87 -5.82
C TYR A 120 -12.55 9.57 -5.06
N PHE A 121 -11.26 9.29 -4.87
CA PHE A 121 -10.73 8.12 -4.15
C PHE A 121 -10.09 8.48 -2.79
N GLY A 122 -10.17 9.75 -2.39
CA GLY A 122 -9.51 10.25 -1.18
C GLY A 122 -8.07 10.67 -1.44
N ASP A 123 -7.70 11.79 -0.82
CA ASP A 123 -6.33 12.32 -0.80
C ASP A 123 -6.16 13.21 0.45
N ARG A 124 -4.98 13.13 1.08
CA ARG A 124 -4.70 13.70 2.42
C ARG A 124 -4.83 15.22 2.47
N ASN A 125 -4.36 15.92 1.45
CA ASN A 125 -4.27 17.39 1.48
C ASN A 125 -5.32 18.01 0.56
N THR A 126 -6.56 17.54 0.69
CA THR A 126 -7.68 18.01 -0.12
C THR A 126 -8.77 18.67 0.72
N SER A 127 -9.42 19.69 0.14
CA SER A 127 -10.51 20.42 0.79
C SER A 127 -11.67 20.67 -0.17
N GLY A 128 -12.90 20.69 0.36
CA GLY A 128 -14.11 21.02 -0.40
C GLY A 128 -14.67 19.90 -1.28
N PHE A 129 -14.04 18.72 -1.34
CA PHE A 129 -14.52 17.58 -2.15
C PHE A 129 -15.60 16.75 -1.44
N VAL A 130 -15.45 16.57 -0.13
CA VAL A 130 -16.32 15.72 0.68
C VAL A 130 -16.66 16.40 1.99
N THR A 131 -17.79 16.02 2.56
CA THR A 131 -18.20 16.39 3.92
C THR A 131 -18.09 15.17 4.84
N LYS A 132 -17.52 15.36 6.04
CA LYS A 132 -17.35 14.31 7.05
C LYS A 132 -18.51 14.38 8.04
N THR A 133 -19.24 13.27 8.21
CA THR A 133 -20.26 13.14 9.27
C THR A 133 -19.57 12.71 10.56
N LYS A 134 -19.72 13.49 11.63
CA LYS A 134 -18.84 13.47 12.81
C LYS A 134 -19.16 12.39 13.86
N LEU A 135 -19.75 11.26 13.50
CA LEU A 135 -20.18 10.23 14.46
C LEU A 135 -19.70 8.83 14.03
N ASP A 136 -18.79 8.32 14.88
CA ASP A 136 -18.43 6.93 15.17
C ASP A 136 -17.48 6.12 14.26
N THR A 137 -16.36 5.75 14.90
CA THR A 137 -15.35 4.74 14.56
C THR A 137 -14.49 4.99 13.31
N ASP A 138 -13.62 5.99 13.40
CA ASP A 138 -12.44 6.07 12.55
C ASP A 138 -11.55 4.86 12.89
N THR A 139 -11.71 3.81 12.10
CA THR A 139 -10.83 2.65 12.17
C THR A 139 -9.57 2.99 11.40
N PHE A 140 -8.42 2.76 12.00
CA PHE A 140 -7.12 3.00 11.42
C PHE A 140 -6.39 1.69 11.17
N LEU A 141 -5.72 1.60 10.02
CA LEU A 141 -4.68 0.62 9.79
C LEU A 141 -3.35 1.20 10.23
N CYS A 142 -2.71 0.53 11.18
CA CYS A 142 -1.38 0.88 11.68
C CYS A 142 -0.36 -0.14 11.17
N TYR A 143 0.72 0.37 10.59
CA TYR A 143 1.83 -0.42 10.08
C TYR A 143 3.07 -0.09 10.92
N ASP A 144 3.44 -1.00 11.81
CA ASP A 144 4.59 -0.90 12.69
C ASP A 144 5.79 -1.63 12.07
N TYR A 145 6.76 -0.87 11.57
CA TYR A 145 7.96 -1.42 10.93
C TYR A 145 9.04 -1.71 11.98
N ILE A 146 9.55 -2.93 11.97
CA ILE A 146 10.43 -3.47 13.01
C ILE A 146 11.71 -4.01 12.36
N ALA A 147 12.83 -3.40 12.73
CA ALA A 147 14.17 -3.83 12.34
C ALA A 147 14.61 -5.03 13.19
N PHE A 148 15.07 -6.10 12.55
CA PHE A 148 15.77 -7.20 13.22
C PHE A 148 17.28 -6.98 13.15
N ASN A 149 17.86 -6.62 14.30
CA ASN A 149 19.31 -6.48 14.48
C ASN A 149 19.98 -7.82 14.81
N LYS A 150 19.24 -8.73 15.47
CA LYS A 150 19.64 -10.14 15.67
C LYS A 150 18.42 -11.05 15.60
N GLY A 151 18.57 -12.18 14.92
CA GLY A 151 17.52 -13.22 14.82
C GLY A 151 16.50 -13.03 13.70
N GLY A 152 16.76 -12.15 12.72
CA GLY A 152 15.91 -12.01 11.53
C GLY A 152 16.20 -13.04 10.42
N LYS A 153 17.12 -13.99 10.62
CA LYS A 153 17.43 -15.02 9.62
C LYS A 153 16.44 -16.19 9.75
N HIS A 154 15.43 -16.20 8.89
CA HIS A 154 14.44 -17.27 8.79
C HIS A 154 13.72 -17.23 7.44
N GLU A 155 12.97 -18.29 7.12
CA GLU A 155 12.26 -18.41 5.84
C GLU A 155 10.81 -17.93 5.89
N ILE A 156 10.25 -17.74 7.09
CA ILE A 156 8.85 -17.33 7.27
C ILE A 156 8.62 -15.94 6.66
N ASP A 157 7.58 -15.82 5.84
CA ASP A 157 7.16 -14.58 5.18
C ASP A 157 5.97 -13.93 5.88
N PHE A 158 5.10 -14.73 6.52
CA PHE A 158 3.81 -14.23 7.02
C PHE A 158 3.28 -15.01 8.22
N ILE A 159 2.73 -14.27 9.19
CA ILE A 159 1.95 -14.80 10.32
C ILE A 159 0.62 -14.03 10.39
N ASN A 160 -0.48 -14.76 10.57
CA ASN A 160 -1.78 -14.20 10.93
C ASN A 160 -2.09 -14.59 12.38
N THR A 161 -2.38 -13.61 13.22
CA THR A 161 -2.69 -13.82 14.64
C THR A 161 -4.19 -13.92 14.90
N ASN A 162 -5.03 -13.50 13.94
CA ASN A 162 -6.48 -13.32 14.09
C ASN A 162 -6.89 -12.36 15.23
N ASP A 163 -5.99 -11.47 15.64
CA ASP A 163 -6.23 -10.41 16.64
C ASP A 163 -6.41 -9.06 15.93
N ASP A 164 -7.04 -8.06 16.53
CA ASP A 164 -7.10 -6.70 15.94
C ASP A 164 -5.77 -5.95 16.10
N PHE A 165 -5.09 -6.13 17.25
CA PHE A 165 -3.77 -5.58 17.47
C PHE A 165 -2.70 -6.58 17.01
N VAL A 166 -1.83 -6.17 16.08
CA VAL A 166 -0.87 -7.07 15.41
C VAL A 166 -1.61 -8.24 14.74
N ASN A 167 -2.63 -7.92 13.95
CA ASN A 167 -3.42 -8.88 13.15
C ASN A 167 -2.55 -9.71 12.20
N LYS A 168 -1.61 -9.04 11.53
CA LYS A 168 -0.71 -9.62 10.54
C LYS A 168 0.71 -9.23 10.86
N ILE A 169 1.65 -10.16 10.65
CA ILE A 169 3.08 -9.88 10.68
C ILE A 169 3.65 -10.32 9.35
N TRP A 170 4.15 -9.35 8.58
CA TRP A 170 4.81 -9.57 7.30
C TRP A 170 6.31 -9.48 7.48
N PHE A 171 7.04 -10.48 7.01
CA PHE A 171 8.50 -10.48 7.01
C PHE A 171 9.02 -10.26 5.60
N TYR A 172 9.96 -9.34 5.46
CA TYR A 172 10.51 -8.94 4.16
C TYR A 172 12.02 -8.75 4.25
N SER A 173 12.73 -8.93 3.14
CA SER A 173 14.18 -8.72 3.09
C SER A 173 14.54 -7.33 3.58
N SER A 174 15.47 -7.21 4.52
CA SER A 174 15.82 -5.91 5.11
C SER A 174 16.42 -4.97 4.06
N ASP A 175 15.82 -3.79 3.87
CA ASP A 175 16.37 -2.75 2.99
C ASP A 175 17.54 -1.99 3.65
N ARG A 176 17.86 -2.29 4.91
CA ARG A 176 18.91 -1.61 5.69
C ARG A 176 20.29 -2.25 5.55
N ILE A 177 20.35 -3.42 4.92
CA ILE A 177 21.57 -4.21 4.79
C ILE A 177 21.80 -4.42 3.31
N ASP A 178 22.93 -3.91 2.82
CA ASP A 178 23.29 -4.04 1.42
C ASP A 178 23.55 -5.51 1.03
N GLY A 179 23.15 -5.85 -0.19
CA GLY A 179 23.33 -7.18 -0.77
C GLY A 179 22.18 -8.16 -0.49
N ASN A 180 22.31 -9.38 -1.01
CA ASN A 180 21.30 -10.42 -0.88
C ASN A 180 21.38 -11.09 0.51
N THR A 181 20.92 -10.38 1.54
CA THR A 181 20.95 -10.85 2.93
C THR A 181 19.76 -11.78 3.24
N PRO A 182 19.96 -12.88 4.00
CA PRO A 182 18.85 -13.69 4.50
C PRO A 182 18.15 -13.05 5.71
N VAL A 183 18.54 -11.84 6.12
CA VAL A 183 17.92 -11.13 7.25
C VAL A 183 16.64 -10.46 6.81
N ARG A 184 15.56 -10.78 7.51
CA ARG A 184 14.24 -10.21 7.30
C ARG A 184 13.87 -9.26 8.43
N ASP A 185 13.36 -8.10 8.03
CA ASP A 185 12.64 -7.18 8.92
C ASP A 185 11.15 -7.52 8.92
N ALA A 186 10.37 -6.91 9.82
CA ALA A 186 8.95 -7.17 9.92
C ALA A 186 8.10 -5.89 9.82
N CYS A 187 6.87 -6.04 9.35
CA CYS A 187 5.82 -5.05 9.48
C CYS A 187 4.63 -5.72 10.19
N ALA A 188 4.32 -5.24 11.38
CA ALA A 188 3.12 -5.63 12.11
C ALA A 188 1.97 -4.72 11.70
N VAL A 189 0.84 -5.31 11.33
CA VAL A 189 -0.35 -4.59 10.88
C VAL A 189 -1.45 -4.74 11.92
N SER A 190 -1.98 -3.63 12.40
CA SER A 190 -3.06 -3.56 13.38
C SER A 190 -4.25 -2.81 12.81
N LYS A 191 -5.45 -3.14 13.27
CA LYS A 191 -6.69 -2.39 13.03
C LYS A 191 -7.10 -1.76 14.36
N LEU A 192 -7.01 -0.45 14.49
CA LEU A 192 -7.18 0.29 15.74
C LEU A 192 -8.30 1.33 15.65
N THR A 193 -8.97 1.62 16.75
CA THR A 193 -9.86 2.80 16.86
C THR A 193 -9.05 4.07 17.15
N SER A 194 -9.69 5.23 17.03
CA SER A 194 -9.07 6.51 17.43
C SER A 194 -8.60 6.50 18.88
N GLU A 195 -9.36 5.93 19.81
CA GLU A 195 -8.97 5.89 21.23
C GLU A 195 -7.76 4.99 21.45
N GLN A 196 -7.72 3.86 20.73
CA GLN A 196 -6.58 2.93 20.79
C GLN A 196 -5.30 3.54 20.22
N LEU A 197 -5.37 4.50 19.29
CA LEU A 197 -4.17 5.17 18.78
C LEU A 197 -3.43 5.97 19.86
N ASP A 198 -4.18 6.54 20.82
CA ASP A 198 -3.65 7.35 21.91
C ASP A 198 -3.26 6.51 23.14
N ASP A 199 -3.60 5.21 23.15
CA ASP A 199 -3.31 4.28 24.23
C ASP A 199 -1.91 3.62 24.04
N PHE A 200 -1.11 3.67 25.11
CA PHE A 200 0.22 3.07 25.16
C PHE A 200 0.21 1.56 24.90
N ASP A 201 -0.85 0.84 25.29
CA ASP A 201 -0.96 -0.61 25.10
C ASP A 201 -1.03 -1.01 23.61
N PHE A 202 -1.36 -0.06 22.74
CA PHE A 202 -1.39 -0.20 21.29
C PHE A 202 -0.25 0.56 20.59
N SER A 203 0.74 1.04 21.36
CA SER A 203 1.90 1.76 20.84
C SER A 203 2.82 0.89 19.95
N GLU A 204 3.70 1.53 19.21
CA GLU A 204 4.69 0.86 18.35
C GLU A 204 5.61 -0.07 19.17
N THR A 205 5.92 0.33 20.40
CA THR A 205 6.69 -0.49 21.35
C THR A 205 5.94 -1.78 21.68
N MET A 206 4.63 -1.69 21.91
CA MET A 206 3.82 -2.85 22.24
C MET A 206 3.60 -3.76 21.03
N ALA A 207 3.45 -3.21 19.83
CA ALA A 207 3.35 -3.98 18.60
C ALA A 207 4.62 -4.82 18.38
N ARG A 208 5.79 -4.24 18.66
CA ARG A 208 7.08 -4.93 18.63
C ARG A 208 7.16 -6.06 19.67
N PHE A 209 6.76 -5.82 20.91
CA PHE A 209 6.78 -6.87 21.94
C PHE A 209 5.80 -8.01 21.63
N LYS A 210 4.59 -7.69 21.16
CA LYS A 210 3.60 -8.67 20.73
C LYS A 210 4.11 -9.49 19.54
N THR A 211 4.73 -8.85 18.55
CA THR A 211 5.39 -9.54 17.43
C THR A 211 6.42 -10.56 17.92
N LEU A 212 7.33 -10.15 18.83
CA LEU A 212 8.34 -11.07 19.38
C LEU A 212 7.73 -12.21 20.19
N LYS A 213 6.65 -11.96 20.93
CA LYS A 213 5.92 -13.00 21.66
C LYS A 213 5.32 -14.01 20.68
N VAL A 214 4.59 -13.53 19.66
CA VAL A 214 3.99 -14.39 18.62
C VAL A 214 5.05 -15.24 17.92
N MET A 215 6.21 -14.68 17.59
CA MET A 215 7.32 -15.45 17.00
C MET A 215 7.81 -16.58 17.92
N LYS A 216 8.00 -16.28 19.21
CA LYS A 216 8.43 -17.28 20.20
C LYS A 216 7.38 -18.37 20.41
N ASP A 217 6.11 -18.01 20.44
CA ASP A 217 4.98 -18.93 20.60
C ASP A 217 4.88 -19.89 19.39
N HIS A 218 5.31 -19.46 18.20
CA HIS A 218 5.48 -20.31 17.01
C HIS A 218 6.83 -21.05 16.96
N GLY A 219 7.61 -21.04 18.04
CA GLY A 219 8.86 -21.78 18.17
C GLY A 219 10.08 -21.13 17.50
N MET A 220 9.97 -19.90 17.00
CA MET A 220 11.12 -19.18 16.44
C MET A 220 12.13 -18.85 17.52
N LYS A 221 13.41 -18.98 17.19
CA LYS A 221 14.53 -18.69 18.10
C LYS A 221 15.52 -17.76 17.42
N GLY A 222 16.23 -16.94 18.21
CA GLY A 222 17.36 -16.18 17.70
C GLY A 222 18.55 -17.09 17.35
N PRO A 223 19.70 -16.51 16.97
CA PRO A 223 20.86 -17.30 16.57
C PRO A 223 21.34 -18.21 17.71
N GLN A 224 21.77 -19.42 17.36
CA GLN A 224 22.32 -20.38 18.32
C GLN A 224 23.57 -19.80 19.01
N ASN A 225 23.70 -20.06 20.31
CA ASN A 225 24.78 -19.60 21.17
C ASN A 225 25.33 -20.74 22.03
N GLY A 226 25.94 -21.74 21.37
CA GLY A 226 26.49 -22.91 22.05
C GLY A 226 25.43 -23.80 22.68
N TYR A 227 25.84 -24.56 23.70
CA TYR A 227 25.04 -25.58 24.34
C TYR A 227 25.01 -25.39 25.86
N THR A 228 23.93 -25.85 26.51
CA THR A 228 23.91 -26.00 27.97
C THR A 228 24.85 -27.15 28.39
N PRO A 229 25.22 -27.24 29.68
CA PRO A 229 25.94 -28.41 30.21
C PRO A 229 25.21 -29.75 29.97
N LYS A 230 23.89 -29.71 29.71
CA LYS A 230 23.05 -30.88 29.39
C LYS A 230 22.97 -31.16 27.87
N GLY A 231 23.75 -30.45 27.05
CA GLY A 231 23.80 -30.63 25.59
C GLY A 231 22.63 -29.99 24.82
N THR A 232 21.76 -29.20 25.45
CA THR A 232 20.67 -28.52 24.74
C THR A 232 21.14 -27.21 24.10
N PRO A 233 20.80 -26.92 22.83
CA PRO A 233 21.27 -25.72 22.15
C PRO A 233 20.66 -24.45 22.76
N ARG A 234 21.54 -23.54 23.18
CA ARG A 234 21.14 -22.20 23.65
C ARG A 234 20.95 -21.29 22.45
N HIS A 235 20.05 -20.32 22.58
CA HIS A 235 19.79 -19.35 21.53
C HIS A 235 19.75 -17.96 22.15
N TYR A 236 20.26 -16.97 21.42
CA TYR A 236 20.09 -15.57 21.81
C TYR A 236 18.62 -15.16 21.67
N ASN A 237 18.23 -14.15 22.45
CA ASN A 237 16.99 -13.44 22.21
C ASN A 237 17.05 -12.66 20.89
N PHE A 238 15.89 -12.48 20.27
CA PHE A 238 15.73 -11.51 19.18
C PHE A 238 16.13 -10.11 19.69
N ARG A 239 16.90 -9.39 18.87
CA ARG A 239 17.19 -7.98 19.12
C ARG A 239 16.54 -7.17 18.01
N THR A 240 15.53 -6.39 18.36
CA THR A 240 14.76 -5.59 17.40
C THR A 240 14.67 -4.13 17.80
N THR A 241 14.45 -3.26 16.82
CA THR A 241 14.21 -1.83 17.01
C THR A 241 12.98 -1.41 16.19
N SER A 242 12.17 -0.54 16.76
CA SER A 242 11.07 0.14 16.07
C SER A 242 11.63 1.14 15.06
N ILE A 243 11.22 1.05 13.79
CA ILE A 243 11.72 1.94 12.72
C ILE A 243 10.79 3.14 12.57
N ARG A 244 9.50 2.87 12.36
CA ARG A 244 8.44 3.87 12.20
C ARG A 244 7.07 3.19 12.29
N ARG A 245 6.07 4.00 12.63
CA ARG A 245 4.66 3.70 12.47
C ARG A 245 4.04 4.51 11.33
N GLU A 246 3.33 3.84 10.43
CA GLU A 246 2.47 4.52 9.45
C GLU A 246 1.01 4.29 9.82
N ILE A 247 0.21 5.36 9.85
CA ILE A 247 -1.21 5.31 10.18
C ILE A 247 -2.01 5.68 8.93
N ARG A 248 -3.03 4.88 8.62
CA ARG A 248 -3.97 5.14 7.54
C ARG A 248 -5.40 5.02 8.08
N GLY A 249 -6.14 6.12 8.04
CA GLY A 249 -7.58 6.09 8.32
C GLY A 249 -8.34 5.32 7.24
N LEU A 250 -9.30 4.50 7.67
CA LEU A 250 -10.33 3.92 6.83
C LEU A 250 -11.54 4.85 6.91
N GLU A 251 -11.70 5.72 5.92
CA GLU A 251 -12.83 6.66 5.88
C GLU A 251 -14.11 5.89 5.54
N ASN A 252 -15.05 5.80 6.48
CA ASN A 252 -16.24 4.95 6.31
C ASN A 252 -17.49 5.71 5.85
N HIS A 253 -17.54 7.04 5.94
CA HIS A 253 -18.78 7.80 5.69
C HIS A 253 -18.54 9.18 5.07
N LEU A 254 -17.96 9.19 3.86
CA LEU A 254 -17.83 10.40 3.07
C LEU A 254 -19.11 10.70 2.31
N ARG A 255 -19.53 11.97 2.26
CA ARG A 255 -20.57 12.45 1.35
C ARG A 255 -19.99 13.44 0.35
N PRO A 256 -20.36 13.36 -0.93
CA PRO A 256 -19.87 14.31 -1.92
C PRO A 256 -20.37 15.72 -1.55
N SER A 257 -19.53 16.73 -1.73
CA SER A 257 -19.94 18.11 -1.46
C SER A 257 -20.88 18.68 -2.53
N THR A 258 -20.83 18.12 -3.74
CA THR A 258 -21.64 18.51 -4.90
C THR A 258 -22.01 17.27 -5.74
N ASP A 259 -23.04 17.37 -6.57
CA ASP A 259 -23.49 16.29 -7.47
C ASP A 259 -22.45 15.91 -8.55
N SER A 260 -21.50 16.81 -8.82
CA SER A 260 -20.40 16.58 -9.76
C SER A 260 -19.32 15.65 -9.19
N ILE A 261 -19.36 15.32 -7.90
CA ILE A 261 -18.38 14.47 -7.23
C ILE A 261 -18.98 13.08 -6.98
N GLU A 262 -18.33 12.05 -7.53
CA GLU A 262 -18.63 10.66 -7.26
C GLU A 262 -17.51 10.06 -6.41
N ILE A 263 -17.83 9.69 -5.17
CA ILE A 263 -16.90 8.96 -4.29
C ILE A 263 -16.84 7.51 -4.78
N LYS A 264 -15.64 7.03 -5.06
CA LYS A 264 -15.39 5.69 -5.60
C LYS A 264 -14.82 4.77 -4.53
N GLU A 265 -15.46 3.62 -4.35
CA GLU A 265 -15.04 2.55 -3.42
C GLU A 265 -14.81 1.22 -4.15
N GLU A 266 -14.59 1.26 -5.47
CA GLU A 266 -14.43 0.06 -6.28
C GLU A 266 -13.17 -0.72 -5.89
N SER A 267 -13.36 -2.02 -5.61
CA SER A 267 -12.26 -2.95 -5.39
C SER A 267 -11.38 -3.09 -6.64
N GLU A 268 -10.08 -3.29 -6.44
CA GLU A 268 -9.12 -3.50 -7.53
C GLU A 268 -9.45 -4.76 -8.34
N GLU A 269 -10.04 -5.78 -7.69
CA GLU A 269 -10.51 -7.00 -8.33
C GLU A 269 -11.66 -6.72 -9.32
N ALA A 270 -12.56 -5.78 -9.01
CA ALA A 270 -13.61 -5.35 -9.92
C ALA A 270 -13.04 -4.58 -11.12
N LEU A 271 -12.11 -3.66 -10.86
CA LEU A 271 -11.46 -2.82 -11.89
C LEU A 271 -10.58 -3.64 -12.84
N HIS A 272 -9.99 -4.74 -12.37
CA HIS A 272 -9.09 -5.60 -13.17
C HIS A 272 -9.74 -6.09 -14.47
N ARG A 273 -11.03 -6.43 -14.44
CA ARG A 273 -11.76 -6.94 -15.62
C ARG A 273 -11.85 -5.88 -16.72
N SER A 274 -12.14 -4.64 -16.33
CA SER A 274 -12.26 -3.50 -17.23
C SER A 274 -10.90 -3.05 -17.78
N LEU A 275 -9.84 -3.19 -16.99
CA LEU A 275 -8.48 -2.75 -17.34
C LEU A 275 -7.97 -3.36 -18.66
N LYS A 276 -8.29 -4.64 -18.92
CA LYS A 276 -7.86 -5.33 -20.15
C LYS A 276 -8.45 -4.70 -21.42
N GLY A 277 -9.66 -4.15 -21.35
CA GLY A 277 -10.32 -3.48 -22.48
C GLY A 277 -9.71 -2.13 -22.82
N SER A 278 -9.15 -1.44 -21.82
CA SER A 278 -8.65 -0.06 -21.95
C SER A 278 -7.18 0.04 -22.39
N VAL A 279 -6.57 -1.06 -22.83
CA VAL A 279 -5.14 -1.10 -23.21
C VAL A 279 -4.88 -0.51 -24.60
N LYS A 280 -5.90 -0.47 -25.47
CA LYS A 280 -5.78 -0.06 -26.87
C LYS A 280 -5.02 1.27 -27.08
N PRO A 281 -5.26 2.33 -26.28
CA PRO A 281 -4.54 3.60 -26.43
C PRO A 281 -3.04 3.54 -26.12
N TYR A 282 -2.58 2.46 -25.48
CA TYR A 282 -1.20 2.26 -25.01
C TYR A 282 -0.43 1.21 -25.82
N SER A 283 -1.06 0.58 -26.83
CA SER A 283 -0.48 -0.54 -27.57
C SER A 283 0.90 -0.24 -28.16
N ARG A 284 1.09 0.96 -28.71
CA ARG A 284 2.38 1.41 -29.27
C ARG A 284 3.49 1.45 -28.21
N ILE A 285 3.21 2.04 -27.05
CA ILE A 285 4.18 2.13 -25.94
C ILE A 285 4.50 0.74 -25.41
N LEU A 286 3.48 -0.10 -25.25
CA LEU A 286 3.64 -1.47 -24.77
C LEU A 286 4.43 -2.36 -25.73
N GLY A 287 4.39 -2.07 -27.05
CA GLY A 287 5.22 -2.76 -28.04
C GLY A 287 6.73 -2.54 -27.83
N PHE A 288 7.14 -1.31 -27.48
CA PHE A 288 8.56 -1.01 -27.21
C PHE A 288 9.11 -1.66 -25.94
N LEU A 289 8.24 -2.10 -25.03
CA LEU A 289 8.65 -2.82 -23.83
C LEU A 289 9.01 -4.28 -24.11
N ASP A 290 8.61 -4.84 -25.26
CA ASP A 290 8.97 -6.21 -25.66
C ASP A 290 10.39 -6.27 -26.25
N GLU A 291 10.85 -5.22 -26.93
CA GLU A 291 12.11 -5.23 -27.70
C GLU A 291 13.38 -5.18 -26.82
N ASN A 292 13.25 -4.90 -25.52
CA ASN A 292 14.37 -4.77 -24.58
C ASN A 292 14.49 -5.92 -23.56
N ALA A 293 13.78 -7.04 -23.77
CA ALA A 293 13.84 -8.23 -22.90
C ALA A 293 14.74 -9.36 -23.45
N SER A 294 15.69 -9.04 -24.35
CA SER A 294 16.66 -9.99 -24.93
C SER A 294 18.03 -9.87 -24.26
#